data_AF-A0A072TZ43-F1
#
_entry.id   AF-A0A072TZ43-F1
#
_cell.length_a   1.000
_cell.length_b   1.000
_cell.length_c   1.000
_cell.angle_alpha   90.00
_cell.angle_beta   90.00
_cell.angle_gamma   90.00
#
_symmetry.space_group_name_H-M   'P 1'
#
loop_
_entity.id
_entity.type
_entity.pdbx_description
1 polymer ?
#
loop_
_entity_poly.entity_id
_entity_poly.type
_entity_poly.pdbx_seq_one_letter_code
_entity_poly.pdbx_strand_id
1 'polypeptide(L)'
;MSEVGFSGVCADYEAGMMATNLHRHRRRISTLTHRLYSSFSTTTTTKTSTLYTTDTPDPTTVQLLSWGKGASGQLGGGVEETRLYPSPVTNLLLAPKFTLFNTPGLLPGPEGSNNKGVEVGISCGLFHSCLVVDGGLWVWGKGDGGRLGLGHESSMFVPTLNPHLENVKSVALGGLHSVALTSAGEVFTWSESLQAYLNLMHF
;
A
#
# COMPACT_ATOMS: atom_id res chain seq x y z
N MET A 1 3.54 -5.11 29.91
CA MET A 1 4.57 -5.26 28.84
C MET A 1 3.89 -5.80 27.60
N SER A 2 3.68 -4.95 26.60
CA SER A 2 3.58 -5.35 25.18
C SER A 2 3.71 -4.07 24.35
N GLU A 3 4.95 -3.72 24.03
CA GLU A 3 5.23 -2.80 22.95
C GLU A 3 4.78 -3.47 21.64
N VAL A 4 3.65 -3.03 21.10
CA VAL A 4 3.22 -3.39 19.74
C VAL A 4 3.51 -2.18 18.86
N GLY A 5 4.80 -1.95 18.61
CA GLY A 5 5.27 -0.97 17.64
C GLY A 5 5.28 -1.62 16.27
N PHE A 6 4.57 -1.06 15.29
CA PHE A 6 4.65 -1.57 13.92
C PHE A 6 4.49 -0.42 12.92
N SER A 7 5.53 -0.27 12.09
CA SER A 7 5.58 0.56 10.90
C SER A 7 6.12 -0.34 9.80
N GLY A 8 5.27 -0.88 8.93
CA GLY A 8 5.74 -1.39 7.64
C GLY A 8 6.12 -0.15 6.84
N VAL A 9 7.42 0.16 6.73
CA VAL A 9 7.90 1.34 6.00
C VAL A 9 8.48 0.85 4.69
N CYS A 10 7.89 1.26 3.58
CA CYS A 10 8.51 1.13 2.26
C CYS A 10 8.92 2.53 1.83
N ALA A 11 10.21 2.71 1.52
CA ALA A 11 10.73 3.96 0.99
C ALA A 11 11.42 3.67 -0.34
N ASP A 12 11.10 4.45 -1.37
CA ASP A 12 11.92 4.56 -2.56
C ASP A 12 12.77 5.85 -2.47
N TYR A 13 13.52 6.17 -3.53
CA TYR A 13 14.50 7.25 -3.52
C TYR A 13 13.88 8.63 -3.20
N GLU A 14 12.55 8.80 -3.29
CA GLU A 14 11.88 10.10 -3.21
C GLU A 14 10.55 10.09 -2.41
N ALA A 15 10.02 8.94 -2.02
CA ALA A 15 8.74 8.77 -1.32
C ALA A 15 8.73 7.62 -0.32
N GLY A 16 7.84 7.72 0.67
CA GLY A 16 7.68 6.74 1.74
C GLY A 16 6.22 6.41 2.00
N MET A 17 5.96 5.16 2.37
CA MET A 17 4.63 4.68 2.76
C MET A 17 4.70 3.85 4.02
N MET A 18 3.70 4.03 4.90
CA MET A 18 3.57 3.22 6.10
C MET A 18 2.13 2.95 6.51
N ALA A 19 1.89 1.80 7.16
CA ALA A 19 0.62 1.46 7.76
C ALA A 19 0.68 1.59 9.30
N THR A 20 -0.29 2.26 9.92
CA THR A 20 -0.33 2.51 11.38
C THR A 20 -1.72 2.36 11.98
N ASN A 21 -1.82 1.95 13.25
CA ASN A 21 -3.10 1.81 13.95
C ASN A 21 -3.58 3.16 14.52
N LEU A 22 -4.83 3.54 14.23
CA LEU A 22 -5.41 4.82 14.63
C LEU A 22 -5.55 4.99 16.16
N HIS A 23 -5.72 3.90 16.92
CA HIS A 23 -5.99 3.97 18.36
C HIS A 23 -4.81 4.42 19.23
N ARG A 24 -3.61 4.62 18.68
CA ARG A 24 -2.38 4.83 19.47
C ARG A 24 -1.81 6.25 19.48
N HIS A 25 -2.38 7.20 18.74
CA HIS A 25 -1.74 8.51 18.52
C HIS A 25 -2.26 9.72 19.35
N ARG A 26 -2.97 9.50 20.46
CA ARG A 26 -3.14 10.55 21.50
C ARG A 26 -1.98 10.53 22.51
N ARG A 27 -0.74 10.79 22.06
CA ARG A 27 0.31 11.26 22.97
C ARG A 27 0.67 12.69 22.59
N ARG A 28 0.32 13.63 23.48
CA ARG A 28 0.71 15.04 23.42
C ARG A 28 2.24 15.12 23.37
N ILE A 29 2.81 15.41 22.20
CA ILE A 29 4.16 15.94 22.13
C ILE A 29 4.03 17.45 22.35
N SER A 30 4.15 17.85 23.60
CA SER A 30 4.39 19.24 23.98
C SER A 30 5.88 19.51 23.82
N THR A 31 6.31 20.04 22.67
CA THR A 31 7.53 20.85 22.59
C THR A 31 7.36 21.97 21.57
N LEU A 32 7.61 23.19 22.06
CA LEU A 32 7.53 24.47 21.37
C LEU A 32 8.51 24.53 20.19
N THR A 33 8.11 25.11 19.06
CA THR A 33 8.90 26.14 18.33
C THR A 33 8.07 26.79 17.23
N HIS A 34 8.19 28.12 17.16
CA HIS A 34 7.57 29.02 16.19
C HIS A 34 7.93 28.67 14.73
N ARG A 35 6.98 28.75 13.79
CA ARG A 35 6.90 29.82 12.77
C ARG A 35 5.93 29.50 11.63
N LEU A 36 5.20 30.56 11.28
CA LEU A 36 4.54 30.86 9.99
C LEU A 36 3.33 30.00 9.61
N TYR A 37 2.18 30.51 10.02
CA TYR A 37 0.91 30.37 9.32
C TYR A 37 1.12 30.77 7.86
N SER A 38 1.19 29.78 6.96
CA SER A 38 0.74 29.96 5.59
C SER A 38 -0.71 29.49 5.57
N SER A 39 -1.61 30.45 5.49
CA SER A 39 -3.03 30.22 5.29
C SER A 39 -3.24 29.64 3.89
N PHE A 40 -3.51 28.35 3.81
CA PHE A 40 -4.25 27.80 2.70
C PHE A 40 -5.57 27.26 3.24
N SER A 41 -6.63 28.02 3.02
CA SER A 41 -8.00 27.54 3.14
C SER A 41 -8.52 27.27 1.73
N THR A 42 -8.78 26.01 1.43
CA THR A 42 -9.98 25.63 0.71
C THR A 42 -10.31 24.19 1.08
N THR A 43 -11.42 24.07 1.76
CA THR A 43 -12.05 22.86 2.26
C THR A 43 -12.36 21.87 1.15
N THR A 44 -11.74 20.69 1.20
CA THR A 44 -12.47 19.43 1.11
C THR A 44 -11.94 18.57 2.25
N THR A 45 -12.76 18.29 3.27
CA THR A 45 -12.48 17.18 4.18
C THR A 45 -12.66 15.91 3.34
N THR A 46 -11.63 15.53 2.59
CA THR A 46 -11.60 14.28 1.84
C THR A 46 -11.67 13.16 2.86
N LYS A 47 -12.88 12.64 3.06
CA LYS A 47 -13.14 11.43 3.83
C LYS A 47 -12.20 10.35 3.29
N THR A 48 -11.25 9.90 4.10
CA THR A 48 -10.30 8.86 3.70
C THR A 48 -11.08 7.61 3.31
N SER A 49 -10.87 7.15 2.08
CA SER A 49 -11.58 6.00 1.53
C SER A 49 -11.21 4.73 2.29
N THR A 50 -12.19 3.87 2.55
CA THR A 50 -11.98 2.55 3.17
C THR A 50 -11.89 1.51 2.05
N LEU A 51 -10.75 0.84 1.92
CA LEU A 51 -10.54 -0.14 0.84
C LEU A 51 -10.85 -1.57 1.21
N TYR A 52 -10.73 -1.92 2.50
CA TYR A 52 -10.95 -3.27 2.99
C TYR A 52 -11.66 -3.25 4.33
N THR A 53 -12.64 -4.15 4.48
CA THR A 53 -13.38 -4.38 5.71
C THR A 53 -13.46 -5.87 5.99
N THR A 54 -13.04 -6.28 7.18
CA THR A 54 -13.26 -7.64 7.69
C THR A 54 -14.63 -7.75 8.36
N ASP A 55 -15.23 -8.94 8.34
CA ASP A 55 -16.54 -9.22 8.95
C ASP A 55 -16.47 -9.49 10.47
N THR A 56 -15.35 -9.17 11.13
CA THR A 56 -15.20 -9.42 12.58
C THR A 56 -15.97 -8.38 13.42
N PRO A 57 -16.50 -8.76 14.60
CA PRO A 57 -17.33 -7.88 15.41
C PRO A 57 -16.63 -6.63 15.97
N ASP A 58 -15.30 -6.57 15.98
CA ASP A 58 -14.51 -5.40 16.43
C ASP A 58 -13.29 -5.16 15.52
N PRO A 59 -13.45 -4.50 14.36
CA PRO A 59 -12.34 -4.26 13.45
C PRO A 59 -11.39 -3.18 14.00
N THR A 60 -10.09 -3.43 13.86
CA THR A 60 -9.04 -2.46 14.11
C THR A 60 -8.81 -1.60 12.87
N THR A 61 -8.94 -0.27 13.01
CA THR A 61 -8.63 0.67 11.94
C THR A 61 -7.13 0.87 11.80
N VAL A 62 -6.59 0.45 10.65
CA VAL A 62 -5.24 0.73 10.21
C VAL A 62 -5.28 1.76 9.09
N GLN A 63 -4.44 2.78 9.17
CA GLN A 63 -4.32 3.82 8.16
C GLN A 63 -3.05 3.63 7.35
N LEU A 64 -3.19 3.69 6.03
CA LEU A 64 -2.08 3.84 5.11
C LEU A 64 -1.74 5.32 5.00
N LEU A 65 -0.48 5.65 5.26
CA LEU A 65 0.09 6.98 5.21
C LEU A 65 1.15 7.02 4.11
N SER A 66 1.23 8.12 3.37
CA SER A 66 2.27 8.34 2.36
C SER A 66 2.85 9.76 2.45
N TRP A 67 4.12 9.89 2.08
CA TRP A 67 4.84 11.17 1.98
C TRP A 67 5.92 11.12 0.90
N GLY A 68 6.49 12.27 0.57
CA GLY A 68 7.52 12.47 -0.45
C GLY A 68 6.99 13.07 -1.73
N LYS A 69 7.71 12.85 -2.83
CA LYS A 69 7.39 13.42 -4.15
C LYS A 69 6.32 12.57 -4.85
N GLY A 70 5.18 13.18 -5.16
CA GLY A 70 4.02 12.52 -5.78
C GLY A 70 3.67 13.07 -7.15
N ALA A 71 4.67 13.44 -7.95
CA ALA A 71 4.49 14.01 -9.30
C ALA A 71 3.88 13.03 -10.34
N SER A 72 3.47 11.84 -9.92
CA SER A 72 2.81 10.83 -10.78
C SER A 72 1.67 10.11 -10.05
N GLY A 73 1.18 10.70 -8.95
CA GLY A 73 0.08 10.14 -8.16
C GLY A 73 0.44 8.90 -7.32
N GLN A 74 1.71 8.52 -7.22
CA GLN A 74 2.20 7.37 -6.43
C GLN A 74 1.93 7.49 -4.92
N LEU A 75 1.56 8.69 -4.45
CA LEU A 75 1.15 8.92 -3.07
C LEU A 75 -0.29 8.46 -2.78
N GLY A 76 -1.11 8.21 -3.81
CA GLY A 76 -2.45 7.65 -3.66
C GLY A 76 -3.53 8.63 -3.18
N GLY A 77 -3.22 9.94 -3.15
CA GLY A 77 -4.10 11.00 -2.66
C GLY A 77 -5.21 11.45 -3.61
N GLY A 78 -5.24 10.94 -4.84
CA GLY A 78 -6.13 11.38 -5.92
C GLY A 78 -5.61 12.57 -6.71
N VAL A 79 -4.49 13.15 -6.30
CA VAL A 79 -3.84 14.30 -6.95
C VAL A 79 -2.33 14.10 -7.02
N GLU A 80 -1.69 14.79 -7.94
CA GLU A 80 -0.23 14.92 -7.98
C GLU A 80 0.20 16.00 -7.00
N GLU A 81 0.91 15.61 -5.94
CA GLU A 81 1.35 16.55 -4.90
C GLU A 81 2.65 16.09 -4.27
N THR A 82 3.38 17.01 -3.62
CA THR A 82 4.51 16.66 -2.77
C THR A 82 4.10 16.79 -1.32
N ARG A 83 4.25 15.71 -0.55
CA ARG A 83 3.88 15.65 0.86
C ARG A 83 5.15 15.65 1.71
N LEU A 84 5.37 16.71 2.48
CA LEU A 84 6.52 16.77 3.38
C LEU A 84 6.36 15.90 4.65
N TYR A 85 5.13 15.52 4.96
CA TYR A 85 4.79 14.77 6.17
C TYR A 85 3.87 13.59 5.83
N PRO A 86 3.90 12.50 6.63
CA PRO A 86 2.99 11.38 6.46
C PRO A 86 1.53 11.84 6.44
N SER A 87 0.87 11.64 5.31
CA SER A 87 -0.53 12.03 5.12
C SER A 87 -1.40 10.81 4.83
N PRO A 88 -2.62 10.75 5.37
CA PRO A 88 -3.53 9.63 5.13
C PRO A 88 -3.88 9.43 3.66
N VAL A 89 -3.86 8.16 3.23
CA VAL A 89 -4.27 7.69 1.91
C VAL A 89 -5.60 6.95 2.01
N THR A 90 -5.65 5.93 2.87
CA THR A 90 -6.81 5.03 3.00
C THR A 90 -6.88 4.40 4.39
N ASN A 91 -8.08 3.96 4.77
CA ASN A 91 -8.32 3.14 5.95
C ASN A 91 -8.53 1.67 5.58
N LEU A 92 -8.01 0.78 6.42
CA LEU A 92 -8.22 -0.66 6.40
C LEU A 92 -8.87 -1.05 7.73
N LEU A 93 -10.03 -1.70 7.68
CA LEU A 93 -10.72 -2.24 8.84
C LEU A 93 -10.33 -3.72 8.95
N LEU A 94 -9.31 -4.01 9.75
CA LEU A 94 -8.68 -5.33 9.86
C LEU A 94 -9.12 -6.05 11.13
N ALA A 95 -8.99 -7.38 11.17
CA ALA A 95 -9.20 -8.12 12.40
C ALA A 95 -8.15 -7.68 13.47
N PRO A 96 -8.46 -7.75 14.78
CA PRO A 96 -7.51 -7.42 15.85
C PRO A 96 -6.18 -8.20 15.77
N LYS A 97 -6.21 -9.38 15.14
CA LYS A 97 -5.04 -10.18 14.79
C LYS A 97 -4.78 -10.03 13.29
N PHE A 98 -3.86 -9.15 12.92
CA PHE A 98 -3.34 -9.02 11.55
C PHE A 98 -1.82 -9.18 11.57
N THR A 99 -1.24 -9.52 10.44
CA THR A 99 0.21 -9.70 10.29
C THR A 99 0.71 -8.81 9.16
N LEU A 100 1.73 -8.00 9.44
CA LEU A 100 2.43 -7.24 8.40
C LEU A 100 3.50 -8.15 7.80
N PHE A 101 3.68 -8.11 6.48
CA PHE A 101 4.83 -8.78 5.86
C PHE A 101 6.12 -8.14 6.38
N ASN A 102 6.95 -8.93 7.06
CA ASN A 102 8.24 -8.48 7.57
C ASN A 102 9.45 -9.16 6.90
N THR A 103 9.26 -9.84 5.77
CA THR A 103 10.39 -10.47 5.07
C THR A 103 10.15 -10.50 3.56
N PRO A 104 11.02 -9.83 2.77
CA PRO A 104 11.23 -10.23 1.39
C PRO A 104 11.70 -11.70 1.39
N GLY A 105 10.95 -12.60 0.74
CA GLY A 105 11.41 -13.95 0.42
C GLY A 105 11.07 -15.08 1.40
N LEU A 106 10.20 -14.87 2.40
CA LEU A 106 9.69 -16.00 3.21
C LEU A 106 8.32 -16.44 2.67
N LEU A 107 8.28 -17.60 2.02
CA LEU A 107 7.03 -18.29 1.71
C LEU A 107 6.34 -18.66 3.02
N PRO A 108 5.01 -18.49 3.15
CA PRO A 108 4.29 -19.03 4.29
C PRO A 108 4.57 -20.54 4.37
N GLY A 109 4.86 -21.03 5.59
CA GLY A 109 5.07 -22.46 5.82
C GLY A 109 3.86 -23.29 5.38
N PRO A 110 4.03 -24.61 5.16
CA PRO A 110 2.96 -25.49 4.68
C PRO A 110 1.69 -25.33 5.54
N GLU A 111 0.52 -25.36 4.90
CA GLU A 111 -0.85 -25.03 5.37
C GLU A 111 -1.30 -25.66 6.73
N GLY A 112 -0.58 -25.41 7.82
CA GLY A 112 -0.86 -25.97 9.15
C GLY A 112 -0.76 -24.96 10.29
N SER A 113 -0.39 -23.71 10.01
CA SER A 113 -0.43 -22.63 10.99
C SER A 113 -1.85 -22.06 11.04
N ASN A 114 -2.62 -22.47 12.05
CA ASN A 114 -3.97 -21.94 12.38
C ASN A 114 -4.02 -20.42 12.70
N ASN A 115 -2.98 -19.66 12.37
CA ASN A 115 -2.97 -18.21 12.49
C ASN A 115 -3.43 -17.57 11.18
N LYS A 116 -4.74 -17.70 10.88
CA LYS A 116 -5.45 -16.94 9.83
C LYS A 116 -5.56 -15.45 10.23
N GLY A 117 -4.44 -14.75 10.30
CA GLY A 117 -4.42 -13.29 10.41
C GLY A 117 -4.58 -12.65 9.05
N VAL A 118 -5.21 -11.48 8.97
CA VAL A 118 -5.24 -10.71 7.72
C VAL A 118 -3.81 -10.26 7.40
N GLU A 119 -3.34 -10.61 6.21
CA GLU A 119 -2.00 -10.25 5.72
C GLU A 119 -2.03 -8.88 5.06
N VAL A 120 -1.10 -7.99 5.41
CA VAL A 120 -0.97 -6.65 4.81
C VAL A 120 0.45 -6.39 4.36
N GLY A 121 0.61 -6.02 3.08
CA GLY A 121 1.89 -5.73 2.44
C GLY A 121 1.87 -4.43 1.67
N ILE A 122 3.00 -3.76 1.62
CA ILE A 122 3.20 -2.55 0.81
C ILE A 122 4.47 -2.70 -0.01
N SER A 123 4.45 -2.15 -1.22
CA SER A 123 5.64 -2.03 -2.06
C SER A 123 5.56 -0.75 -2.85
N CYS A 124 6.70 -0.12 -3.08
CA CYS A 124 6.83 1.16 -3.77
C CYS A 124 7.89 1.03 -4.86
N GLY A 125 7.54 1.44 -6.07
CA GLY A 125 8.46 1.67 -7.17
C GLY A 125 8.56 3.17 -7.47
N LEU A 126 9.39 3.55 -8.45
CA LEU A 126 9.71 4.97 -8.72
C LEU A 126 8.49 5.87 -8.99
N PHE A 127 7.45 5.30 -9.63
CA PHE A 127 6.29 6.06 -10.09
C PHE A 127 4.95 5.41 -9.74
N HIS A 128 4.96 4.32 -8.99
CA HIS A 128 3.75 3.58 -8.63
C HIS A 128 3.97 2.84 -7.32
N SER A 129 2.86 2.59 -6.63
CA SER A 129 2.84 1.95 -5.33
C SER A 129 1.72 0.92 -5.29
N CYS A 130 1.85 -0.05 -4.39
CA CYS A 130 0.81 -1.05 -4.20
C CYS A 130 0.62 -1.40 -2.73
N LEU A 131 -0.57 -1.91 -2.46
CA LEU A 131 -1.00 -2.44 -1.18
C LEU A 131 -1.59 -3.83 -1.43
N VAL A 132 -1.13 -4.82 -0.68
CA VAL A 132 -1.72 -6.14 -0.62
C VAL A 132 -2.49 -6.25 0.69
N VAL A 133 -3.75 -6.66 0.63
CA VAL A 133 -4.57 -6.98 1.81
C VAL A 133 -5.33 -8.26 1.55
N ASP A 134 -5.05 -9.28 2.36
CA ASP A 134 -5.78 -10.56 2.31
C ASP A 134 -5.81 -11.21 0.90
N GLY A 135 -4.69 -11.14 0.18
CA GLY A 135 -4.60 -11.66 -1.19
C GLY A 135 -5.10 -10.71 -2.28
N GLY A 136 -5.84 -9.66 -1.94
CA GLY A 136 -6.23 -8.59 -2.87
C GLY A 136 -5.07 -7.63 -3.13
N LEU A 137 -4.93 -7.18 -4.39
CA LEU A 137 -3.88 -6.26 -4.81
C LEU A 137 -4.48 -4.91 -5.22
N TRP A 138 -4.13 -3.84 -4.52
CA TRP A 138 -4.41 -2.46 -4.89
C TRP A 138 -3.16 -1.80 -5.46
N VAL A 139 -3.32 -1.09 -6.57
CA VAL A 139 -2.24 -0.41 -7.30
C VAL A 139 -2.64 1.03 -7.62
N TRP A 140 -1.67 1.94 -7.62
CA TRP A 140 -1.84 3.33 -8.03
C TRP A 140 -0.51 3.97 -8.41
N GLY A 141 -0.57 5.11 -9.07
CA GLY A 141 0.53 5.87 -9.65
C GLY A 141 0.43 5.95 -11.16
N LYS A 142 1.58 6.04 -11.81
CA LYS A 142 1.72 6.18 -13.25
C LYS A 142 1.28 4.92 -14.00
N GLY A 143 0.43 5.08 -15.01
CA GLY A 143 -0.12 3.98 -15.81
C GLY A 143 0.69 3.60 -17.06
N ASP A 144 1.53 4.51 -17.56
CA ASP A 144 2.24 4.37 -18.85
C ASP A 144 2.93 3.01 -18.99
N GLY A 145 2.74 2.35 -20.14
CA GLY A 145 3.31 1.03 -20.40
C GLY A 145 2.67 -0.10 -19.59
N GLY A 146 1.47 0.11 -19.04
CA GLY A 146 0.71 -0.95 -18.35
C GLY A 146 1.32 -1.40 -17.02
N ARG A 147 2.21 -0.60 -16.40
CA ARG A 147 2.91 -0.95 -15.16
C ARG A 147 2.00 -1.14 -13.93
N LEU A 148 0.74 -0.73 -14.02
CA LEU A 148 -0.27 -1.00 -12.99
C LEU A 148 -0.92 -2.39 -13.15
N GLY A 149 -0.81 -3.03 -14.32
CA GLY A 149 -1.38 -4.35 -14.54
C GLY A 149 -2.92 -4.38 -14.56
N LEU A 150 -3.58 -3.24 -14.82
CA LEU A 150 -5.04 -3.11 -14.84
C LEU A 150 -5.69 -3.50 -16.18
N GLY A 151 -4.87 -3.86 -17.19
CA GLY A 151 -5.34 -4.11 -18.56
C GLY A 151 -5.45 -2.84 -19.43
N HIS A 152 -5.02 -1.70 -18.90
CA HIS A 152 -4.92 -0.42 -19.62
C HIS A 152 -3.74 0.41 -19.09
N GLU A 153 -3.40 1.48 -19.80
CA GLU A 153 -2.26 2.35 -19.47
C GLU A 153 -2.65 3.64 -18.74
N SER A 154 -3.93 3.81 -18.38
CA SER A 154 -4.36 4.98 -17.61
C SER A 154 -3.73 5.01 -16.22
N SER A 155 -3.22 6.18 -15.83
CA SER A 155 -2.74 6.44 -14.48
C SER A 155 -3.89 6.45 -13.48
N MET A 156 -3.64 5.90 -12.29
CA MET A 156 -4.61 5.86 -11.18
C MET A 156 -4.04 6.62 -10.00
N PHE A 157 -4.66 7.71 -9.57
CA PHE A 157 -4.12 8.52 -8.47
C PHE A 157 -4.65 8.12 -7.09
N VAL A 158 -5.56 7.16 -7.04
CA VAL A 158 -6.08 6.55 -5.82
C VAL A 158 -5.87 5.03 -5.87
N PRO A 159 -5.72 4.36 -4.73
CA PRO A 159 -5.62 2.90 -4.70
C PRO A 159 -6.78 2.24 -5.43
N THR A 160 -6.44 1.45 -6.45
CA THR A 160 -7.40 0.79 -7.33
C THR A 160 -7.18 -0.72 -7.27
N LEU A 161 -8.25 -1.47 -7.03
CA LEU A 161 -8.19 -2.93 -6.99
C LEU A 161 -7.83 -3.47 -8.38
N ASN A 162 -6.85 -4.36 -8.45
CA ASN A 162 -6.52 -5.10 -9.66
C ASN A 162 -7.50 -6.29 -9.81
N PRO A 163 -8.33 -6.34 -10.86
CA PRO A 163 -9.32 -7.41 -11.04
C PRO A 163 -8.74 -8.69 -11.66
N HIS A 164 -7.47 -8.67 -12.10
CA HIS A 164 -6.84 -9.77 -12.84
C HIS A 164 -5.92 -10.64 -11.97
N LEU A 165 -5.65 -10.22 -10.73
CA LEU A 165 -4.75 -10.91 -9.80
C LEU A 165 -5.44 -11.08 -8.45
N GLU A 166 -5.50 -12.33 -8.00
CA GLU A 166 -6.04 -12.72 -6.71
C GLU A 166 -5.01 -13.56 -5.94
N ASN A 167 -5.25 -13.75 -4.64
CA ASN A 167 -4.41 -14.57 -3.77
C ASN A 167 -2.92 -14.15 -3.76
N VAL A 168 -2.65 -12.85 -3.92
CA VAL A 168 -1.30 -12.29 -3.93
C VAL A 168 -0.68 -12.38 -2.54
N LYS A 169 0.50 -13.01 -2.46
CA LYS A 169 1.28 -13.19 -1.23
C LYS A 169 2.47 -12.25 -1.12
N SER A 170 3.05 -11.85 -2.23
CA SER A 170 4.16 -10.90 -2.22
C SER A 170 4.19 -10.09 -3.51
N VAL A 171 4.70 -8.86 -3.41
CA VAL A 171 4.80 -7.95 -4.54
C VAL A 171 6.08 -7.11 -4.42
N ALA A 172 6.77 -6.97 -5.54
CA ALA A 172 7.95 -6.13 -5.67
C ALA A 172 7.76 -5.20 -6.86
N LEU A 173 7.87 -3.90 -6.60
CA LEU A 173 7.77 -2.87 -7.63
C LEU A 173 9.16 -2.33 -7.97
N GLY A 174 9.45 -2.26 -9.26
CA GLY A 174 10.65 -1.62 -9.82
C GLY A 174 10.33 -0.22 -10.34
N GLY A 175 11.24 0.33 -11.16
CA GLY A 175 11.00 1.64 -11.80
C GLY A 175 9.90 1.60 -12.87
N LEU A 176 9.95 0.57 -13.73
CA LEU A 176 9.08 0.41 -14.91
C LEU A 176 8.43 -0.99 -14.99
N HIS A 177 8.67 -1.84 -14.00
CA HIS A 177 8.20 -3.23 -13.98
C HIS A 177 7.68 -3.59 -12.58
N SER A 178 6.85 -4.62 -12.53
CA SER A 178 6.20 -5.10 -11.32
C SER A 178 6.19 -6.63 -11.33
N VAL A 179 6.34 -7.22 -10.15
CA VAL A 179 6.34 -8.67 -9.95
C VAL A 179 5.43 -9.02 -8.78
N ALA A 180 4.57 -10.02 -8.95
CA ALA A 180 3.75 -10.58 -7.88
C ALA A 180 3.92 -12.09 -7.78
N LEU A 181 3.79 -12.61 -6.56
CA LEU A 181 3.79 -14.03 -6.24
C LEU A 181 2.44 -14.39 -5.59
N THR A 182 1.76 -15.43 -6.07
CA THR A 182 0.48 -15.90 -5.51
C THR A 182 0.68 -17.02 -4.47
N SER A 183 -0.38 -17.33 -3.71
CA SER A 183 -0.39 -18.48 -2.80
C SER A 183 -0.24 -19.84 -3.50
N ALA A 184 -0.56 -19.91 -4.80
CA ALA A 184 -0.35 -21.09 -5.63
C ALA A 184 1.13 -21.27 -6.05
N GLY A 185 2.00 -20.32 -5.71
CA GLY A 185 3.41 -20.33 -6.12
C GLY A 185 3.65 -19.78 -7.53
N GLU A 186 2.64 -19.14 -8.13
CA GLU A 186 2.76 -18.57 -9.47
C GLU A 186 3.40 -17.18 -9.40
N VAL A 187 4.32 -16.91 -10.31
CA VAL A 187 4.96 -15.60 -10.44
C VAL A 187 4.42 -14.89 -11.68
N PHE A 188 3.93 -13.67 -11.47
CA PHE A 188 3.41 -12.78 -12.49
C PHE A 188 4.31 -11.56 -12.63
N THR A 189 4.61 -11.16 -13.87
CA THR A 189 5.39 -9.95 -14.16
C THR A 189 4.70 -9.09 -15.20
N TRP A 190 4.72 -7.76 -15.05
CA TRP A 190 4.20 -6.81 -16.06
C TRP A 190 5.08 -5.56 -16.15
N SER A 191 5.24 -4.99 -17.37
CA SER A 191 6.11 -3.84 -17.62
C SER A 191 5.84 -3.14 -18.97
N GLU A 192 6.43 -1.95 -19.15
CA GLU A 192 6.34 -1.11 -20.37
C GLU A 192 6.82 -1.80 -21.66
N SER A 193 7.72 -2.77 -21.56
CA SER A 193 8.33 -3.47 -22.70
C SER A 193 7.74 -4.84 -23.00
N LEU A 194 6.85 -5.34 -22.15
CA LEU A 194 6.05 -6.52 -22.40
C LEU A 194 4.61 -6.05 -22.51
N GLN A 195 4.07 -6.02 -23.73
CA GLN A 195 2.63 -5.99 -23.97
C GLN A 195 1.95 -6.85 -22.90
N ALA A 196 1.06 -6.26 -22.11
CA ALA A 196 0.58 -6.71 -20.79
C ALA A 196 0.09 -8.17 -20.70
N TYR A 197 1.01 -9.11 -20.88
CA TYR A 197 0.79 -10.54 -20.79
C TYR A 197 1.43 -10.99 -19.49
N LEU A 198 0.57 -11.45 -18.59
CA LEU A 198 0.88 -12.22 -17.41
C LEU A 198 1.80 -13.40 -17.81
N ASN A 199 3.10 -13.18 -17.83
CA ASN A 199 4.05 -14.28 -18.02
C ASN A 199 4.09 -15.08 -16.74
N LEU A 200 3.47 -16.26 -16.80
CA LEU A 200 3.54 -17.29 -15.78
C LEU A 200 4.95 -17.90 -15.84
N MET A 201 5.83 -17.53 -14.92
CA MET A 201 7.07 -18.30 -14.73
C MET A 201 6.78 -19.46 -13.79
N HIS A 202 6.68 -20.68 -14.33
CA HIS A 202 6.82 -21.90 -13.55
C HIS A 202 8.32 -22.22 -13.40
N PHE A 203 8.78 -22.40 -12.16
CA PHE A 203 10.09 -22.99 -11.86
C PHE A 203 10.01 -24.52 -11.78
#